data_AF-A0A4Z2DDI9-F1
#
_entry.id   AF-A0A4Z2DDI9-F1
#
_cell.length_a   1.000
_cell.length_b   1.000
_cell.length_c   1.000
_cell.angle_alpha   90.00
_cell.angle_beta   90.00
_cell.angle_gamma   90.00
#
_symmetry.space_group_name_H-M   'P 1'
#
loop_
_entity.id
_entity.type
_entity.pdbx_description
1 polymer ?
#
loop_
_entity_poly.entity_id
_entity_poly.type
_entity_poly.pdbx_seq_one_letter_code
_entity_poly.pdbx_strand_id
1 'polypeptide(L)'
;MLKRLFILIVILGVNEVTLGLENSVSPLKQPNCRLLCGTCLFMGRMTKVFLESEPFIPIMARIISPLCHLIPNEECKHNCLNVTHELPREIKTWAKHMNVSHDCAKLGLCHKNHSMVSKFRIYIM
;
A
#
# COMPACT_ATOMS: atom_id res chain seq x y z
N MET A 1 35.67 -11.00 -10.14
CA MET A 1 36.11 -9.67 -9.67
C MET A 1 34.95 -8.72 -9.36
N LEU A 2 33.86 -8.69 -10.16
CA LEU A 2 32.71 -7.79 -9.98
C LEU A 2 31.95 -7.91 -8.64
N LYS A 3 31.82 -9.13 -8.09
CA LYS A 3 31.14 -9.36 -6.80
C LYS A 3 31.83 -8.69 -5.61
N ARG A 4 33.15 -8.55 -5.63
CA ARG A 4 33.89 -7.86 -4.55
C ARG A 4 33.75 -6.34 -4.64
N LEU A 5 33.63 -5.81 -5.86
CA LEU A 5 33.40 -4.39 -6.11
C LEU A 5 32.02 -3.94 -5.61
N PHE A 6 30.98 -4.76 -5.85
CA PHE A 6 29.63 -4.50 -5.35
C PHE A 6 29.56 -4.43 -3.82
N ILE A 7 30.26 -5.33 -3.13
CA ILE A 7 30.29 -5.36 -1.65
C ILE A 7 30.99 -4.10 -1.11
N LEU A 8 32.07 -3.65 -1.75
CA LEU A 8 32.76 -2.42 -1.35
C LEU A 8 31.91 -1.16 -1.55
N ILE A 9 31.14 -1.07 -2.64
CA ILE A 9 30.22 0.04 -2.89
C ILE A 9 29.10 0.09 -1.84
N VAL A 10 28.56 -1.06 -1.44
CA VAL A 10 27.52 -1.13 -0.41
C VAL A 10 28.08 -0.70 0.96
N ILE A 11 29.28 -1.16 1.33
CA ILE A 11 29.88 -0.81 2.63
C ILE A 11 30.28 0.67 2.68
N LEU A 12 30.87 1.21 1.61
CA LEU A 12 31.24 2.63 1.54
C LEU A 12 29.99 3.54 1.47
N GLY A 13 28.95 3.13 0.76
CA GLY A 13 27.68 3.85 0.69
C GLY A 13 26.90 3.86 2.01
N VAL A 14 27.03 2.82 2.84
CA VAL A 14 26.43 2.80 4.18
C VAL A 14 27.15 3.75 5.14
N ASN A 15 28.48 3.88 5.05
CA ASN A 15 29.25 4.75 5.94
C ASN A 15 28.94 6.25 5.76
N GLU A 16 28.67 6.73 4.53
CA GLU A 16 28.28 8.13 4.32
C GLU A 16 26.88 8.44 4.86
N VAL A 17 25.96 7.47 4.86
CA VAL A 17 24.61 7.65 5.40
C VAL A 17 24.61 7.60 6.95
N THR A 18 25.55 6.88 7.56
CA THR A 18 25.66 6.79 9.03
C THR A 18 26.42 7.94 9.69
N LEU A 19 27.37 8.58 9.00
CA LEU A 19 28.20 9.65 9.60
C LEU A 19 27.49 11.01 9.70
N GLY A 20 26.29 11.16 9.12
CA GLY A 20 25.47 12.37 9.21
C GLY A 20 24.37 12.36 10.27
N LEU A 21 24.19 11.26 11.01
CA LEU A 21 22.99 11.04 11.85
C LEU A 21 23.31 10.76 13.33
N GLU A 22 24.43 11.26 13.85
CA GLU A 22 24.77 11.08 15.27
C GLU A 22 24.38 12.24 16.20
N ASN A 23 23.72 13.29 15.70
CA ASN A 23 23.29 14.38 16.57
C ASN A 23 21.77 14.58 16.50
N SER A 24 21.09 14.17 17.57
CA SER A 24 19.68 14.44 17.95
C SER A 24 18.58 13.44 17.57
N VAL A 25 18.81 12.13 17.75
CA VAL A 25 17.67 11.23 18.00
C VAL A 25 17.23 11.39 19.45
N SER A 26 16.33 12.34 19.70
CA SER A 26 15.50 12.33 20.91
C SER A 26 14.85 10.95 21.04
N PRO A 27 14.67 10.37 22.24
CA PRO A 27 14.01 9.09 22.37
C PRO A 27 12.63 9.23 21.73
N LEU A 28 12.40 8.54 20.60
CA LEU A 28 11.13 8.59 19.91
C LEU A 28 10.06 8.20 20.93
N LYS A 29 9.27 9.20 21.34
CA LYS A 29 8.13 9.05 22.24
C LYS A 29 7.32 7.88 21.70
N GLN A 30 7.24 6.81 22.48
CA GLN A 30 6.64 5.54 22.09
C GLN A 30 5.35 5.82 21.30
N PRO A 31 5.22 5.34 20.05
CA PRO A 31 4.11 5.75 19.20
C PRO A 31 2.83 5.38 19.91
N ASN A 32 1.89 6.33 20.00
CA ASN A 32 0.62 6.11 20.66
C ASN A 32 -0.10 4.98 19.91
N CYS A 33 -0.08 3.75 20.43
CA CYS A 33 -0.59 2.56 19.75
C CYS A 33 -2.04 2.73 19.31
N ARG A 34 -2.81 3.55 20.04
CA ARG A 34 -4.18 3.92 19.70
C ARG A 34 -4.27 4.76 18.42
N LEU A 35 -3.34 5.71 18.24
CA LEU A 35 -3.26 6.53 17.04
C LEU A 35 -2.92 5.67 15.83
N LEU A 36 -1.88 4.82 15.93
CA LEU A 36 -1.48 3.92 14.84
C LEU A 36 -2.61 2.97 14.44
N CYS A 37 -3.29 2.36 15.42
CA CYS A 37 -4.44 1.51 15.14
C CYS A 37 -5.57 2.29 14.48
N GLY A 38 -5.91 3.48 15.00
CA GLY A 38 -6.93 4.35 14.42
C GLY A 38 -6.63 4.75 12.97
N THR A 39 -5.39 5.14 12.68
CA THR A 39 -4.94 5.48 11.33
C THR A 39 -5.02 4.28 10.40
N CYS A 40 -4.58 3.09 10.84
CA CYS A 40 -4.67 1.89 10.02
C CYS A 40 -6.13 1.54 9.68
N LEU A 41 -7.01 1.55 10.68
CA LEU A 41 -8.43 1.26 10.49
C LEU A 41 -9.09 2.28 9.55
N PHE A 42 -8.76 3.56 9.70
CA PHE A 42 -9.28 4.62 8.85
C PHE A 42 -8.80 4.44 7.39
N MET A 43 -7.49 4.32 7.18
CA MET A 43 -6.90 4.15 5.85
C MET A 43 -7.43 2.89 5.17
N GLY A 44 -7.45 1.75 5.87
CA GLY A 44 -7.95 0.50 5.30
C GLY A 44 -9.44 0.56 4.95
N ARG A 45 -10.27 1.25 5.73
CA ARG A 45 -11.69 1.48 5.39
C ARG A 45 -11.84 2.38 4.17
N MET A 46 -11.09 3.48 4.11
CA MET A 46 -11.09 4.37 2.94
C MET A 46 -10.64 3.63 1.68
N THR A 47 -9.57 2.84 1.77
CA THR A 47 -9.11 1.97 0.67
C THR A 47 -10.20 0.99 0.26
N LYS A 48 -10.87 0.32 1.21
CA LYS A 48 -11.96 -0.61 0.89
C LYS A 48 -13.09 0.10 0.13
N VAL A 49 -13.56 1.25 0.61
CA VAL A 49 -14.60 2.04 -0.06
C VAL A 49 -14.17 2.45 -1.46
N PHE A 50 -12.93 2.94 -1.60
CA PHE A 50 -12.37 3.36 -2.89
C PHE A 50 -12.36 2.20 -3.90
N LEU A 51 -11.92 1.01 -3.48
CA LEU A 51 -11.82 -0.14 -4.37
C LEU A 51 -13.19 -0.78 -4.69
N GLU A 52 -14.18 -0.66 -3.80
CA GLU A 52 -15.53 -1.18 -4.01
C GLU A 52 -16.42 -0.28 -4.87
N SER A 53 -16.33 1.03 -4.63
CA SER A 53 -17.34 2.00 -5.05
C SER A 53 -16.85 3.02 -6.06
N GLU A 54 -15.55 3.35 -6.08
CA GLU A 54 -15.05 4.39 -6.97
C GLU A 54 -14.79 3.83 -8.37
N PRO A 55 -15.18 4.56 -9.42
CA PRO A 55 -14.96 4.13 -10.80
C PRO A 55 -13.50 4.26 -11.23
N PHE A 56 -12.58 4.65 -10.34
CA PHE A 56 -11.17 4.87 -10.66
C PHE A 56 -10.53 3.66 -11.35
N ILE A 57 -10.64 2.47 -10.77
CA ILE A 57 -10.05 1.24 -11.33
C ILE A 57 -10.64 0.90 -12.72
N PRO A 58 -11.97 0.83 -12.93
CA PRO A 58 -12.52 0.56 -14.25
C PRO A 58 -12.24 1.69 -15.27
N ILE A 59 -12.14 2.96 -14.84
CA ILE A 59 -11.74 4.07 -15.71
C ILE A 59 -10.29 3.90 -16.17
N MET A 60 -9.35 3.66 -15.24
CA MET A 60 -7.95 3.45 -15.57
C MET A 60 -7.75 2.25 -16.50
N ALA A 61 -8.46 1.15 -16.27
CA ALA A 61 -8.43 -0.01 -17.14
C ALA A 61 -8.89 0.32 -18.58
N ARG A 62 -9.95 1.12 -18.74
CA ARG A 62 -10.42 1.58 -20.06
C ARG A 62 -9.42 2.51 -20.74
N ILE A 63 -8.68 3.31 -20.00
CA ILE A 63 -7.64 4.20 -20.54
C ILE A 63 -6.40 3.40 -20.98
N ILE A 64 -6.02 2.37 -20.21
CA ILE A 64 -4.82 1.56 -20.48
C ILE A 64 -5.06 0.54 -21.59
N SER A 65 -6.28 0.01 -21.74
CA SER A 65 -6.60 -1.01 -22.75
C SER A 65 -6.20 -0.59 -24.19
N PRO A 66 -6.50 0.63 -24.67
CA PRO A 66 -5.99 1.14 -25.94
C PRO A 66 -4.46 1.15 -26.05
N LEU A 67 -3.76 1.47 -24.96
CA LEU A 67 -2.29 1.50 -24.93
C LEU A 67 -1.69 0.10 -25.07
N CYS A 68 -2.38 -0.94 -24.59
CA CYS A 68 -1.96 -2.32 -24.78
C CYS A 68 -1.89 -2.72 -26.26
N HIS A 69 -2.75 -2.14 -27.12
CA HIS A 69 -2.74 -2.40 -28.57
C HIS A 69 -1.53 -1.81 -29.29
N LEU A 70 -0.79 -0.89 -28.64
CA LEU A 70 0.44 -0.31 -29.18
C LEU A 70 1.68 -1.18 -28.90
N ILE A 71 1.55 -2.23 -28.09
CA ILE A 71 2.66 -3.12 -27.73
C ILE A 71 2.94 -4.08 -28.90
N PRO A 72 4.15 -4.05 -29.51
CA PRO A 72 4.46 -4.89 -30.68
C PRO A 72 4.61 -6.38 -30.36
N ASN A 73 5.01 -6.70 -29.13
CA ASN A 73 5.16 -8.08 -28.68
C ASN A 73 3.78 -8.64 -28.28
N GLU A 74 3.34 -9.71 -28.96
CA GLU A 74 2.01 -10.28 -28.76
C GLU A 74 1.80 -10.87 -27.36
N GLU A 75 2.82 -11.45 -26.73
CA GLU A 75 2.71 -11.97 -25.36
C GLU A 75 2.49 -10.83 -24.35
N CYS A 76 3.29 -9.76 -24.46
CA CYS A 76 3.15 -8.57 -23.62
C CYS A 76 1.81 -7.86 -23.84
N LYS A 77 1.35 -7.77 -25.10
CA LYS A 77 0.03 -7.23 -25.45
C LYS A 77 -1.09 -8.06 -24.81
N HIS A 78 -1.02 -9.39 -24.93
CA HIS A 78 -1.99 -10.28 -24.32
C HIS A 78 -2.03 -10.13 -22.79
N ASN A 79 -0.86 -10.11 -22.15
CA ASN A 79 -0.77 -9.90 -20.70
C ASN A 79 -1.34 -8.54 -20.27
N CYS A 80 -1.03 -7.47 -21.01
CA CYS A 80 -1.58 -6.14 -20.74
C CYS A 80 -3.11 -6.12 -20.85
N LEU A 81 -3.66 -6.68 -21.93
CA LEU A 81 -5.10 -6.75 -22.13
C LEU A 81 -5.80 -7.57 -21.04
N ASN A 82 -5.23 -8.72 -20.66
CA ASN A 82 -5.75 -9.54 -19.58
C ASN A 82 -5.82 -8.76 -18.25
N VAL A 83 -4.77 -8.00 -17.92
CA VAL A 83 -4.79 -7.13 -16.74
C VAL A 83 -5.91 -6.09 -16.84
N THR A 84 -6.10 -5.44 -17.98
CA THR A 84 -7.18 -4.43 -18.12
C THR A 84 -8.59 -5.03 -18.05
N HIS A 85 -8.78 -6.30 -18.39
CA HIS A 85 -10.08 -6.95 -18.37
C HIS A 85 -10.42 -7.59 -17.01
N GLU A 86 -9.49 -8.34 -16.43
CA GLU A 86 -9.75 -9.15 -15.22
C GLU A 86 -9.51 -8.37 -13.93
N LEU A 87 -8.45 -7.55 -13.88
CA LEU A 87 -8.02 -6.86 -12.67
C LEU A 87 -9.13 -6.00 -12.03
N PRO A 88 -9.97 -5.25 -12.78
CA PRO A 88 -11.06 -4.49 -12.17
C PRO A 88 -12.04 -5.36 -11.38
N ARG A 89 -12.39 -6.54 -11.90
CA ARG A 89 -13.29 -7.48 -11.23
C ARG A 89 -12.61 -8.12 -10.02
N GLU A 90 -11.34 -8.51 -10.17
CA GLU A 90 -10.55 -9.09 -9.10
C GLU A 90 -10.38 -8.13 -7.92
N ILE A 91 -10.01 -6.87 -8.19
CA ILE A 91 -9.85 -5.83 -7.17
C ILE A 91 -11.16 -5.62 -6.40
N LYS A 92 -12.29 -5.51 -7.11
CA LYS A 92 -13.59 -5.33 -6.47
C LYS A 92 -13.97 -6.54 -5.61
N THR A 93 -13.64 -7.74 -6.07
CA THR A 93 -13.89 -8.98 -5.32
C THR A 93 -12.99 -9.07 -4.09
N TRP A 94 -11.72 -8.73 -4.23
CA TRP A 94 -10.76 -8.66 -3.14
C TRP A 94 -11.21 -7.66 -2.08
N ALA A 95 -11.61 -6.45 -2.49
CA ALA A 95 -12.05 -5.39 -1.61
C ALA A 95 -13.23 -5.81 -0.73
N LYS A 96 -14.22 -6.53 -1.29
CA LYS A 96 -15.36 -7.09 -0.54
C LYS A 96 -14.92 -7.98 0.63
N HIS A 97 -13.88 -8.78 0.42
CA HIS A 97 -13.37 -9.73 1.40
C HIS A 97 -12.31 -9.13 2.33
N MET A 98 -11.91 -7.87 2.14
CA MET A 98 -10.99 -7.19 3.06
C MET A 98 -11.56 -7.14 4.47
N ASN A 99 -10.76 -7.62 5.43
CA ASN A 99 -11.03 -7.51 6.86
C ASN A 99 -10.00 -6.55 7.48
N VAL A 100 -10.30 -5.25 7.38
CA VAL A 100 -9.40 -4.16 7.80
C VAL A 100 -8.93 -4.33 9.24
N SER A 101 -9.80 -4.77 10.16
CA SER A 101 -9.43 -4.99 11.56
C SER A 101 -8.41 -6.12 11.72
N HIS A 102 -8.64 -7.23 11.01
CA HIS A 102 -7.70 -8.35 10.98
C HIS A 102 -6.35 -7.95 10.38
N ASP A 103 -6.38 -7.20 9.27
CA ASP A 103 -5.17 -6.80 8.55
C ASP A 103 -4.34 -5.80 9.38
N CYS A 104 -4.98 -4.83 10.04
CA CYS A 104 -4.32 -3.94 10.98
C CYS A 104 -3.74 -4.68 12.19
N ALA A 105 -4.37 -5.75 12.65
CA ALA A 105 -3.83 -6.59 13.71
C ALA A 105 -2.63 -7.43 13.25
N LYS A 106 -2.68 -7.96 12.02
CA LYS A 106 -1.57 -8.70 11.40
C LYS A 106 -0.34 -7.82 11.21
N LEU A 107 -0.53 -6.54 10.92
CA LEU A 107 0.54 -5.54 10.83
C LEU A 107 1.10 -5.11 12.21
N GLY A 108 0.56 -5.63 13.31
CA GLY A 108 0.96 -5.25 14.68
C GLY A 108 0.50 -3.84 15.09
N LEU A 109 -0.33 -3.18 14.27
CA LEU A 109 -0.80 -1.82 14.52
C LEU A 109 -2.00 -1.80 15.47
N CYS A 110 -2.79 -2.88 15.50
CA CYS A 110 -3.89 -3.09 16.44
C CYS A 110 -3.69 -4.38 17.25
N HIS A 111 -4.17 -4.42 18.49
CA HIS A 111 -4.30 -5.68 19.22
C HIS A 111 -5.54 -6.44 18.73
N LYS A 112 -5.49 -7.77 18.73
CA LYS A 112 -6.58 -8.66 18.28
C LYS A 112 -7.94 -8.41 18.99
N ASN A 113 -7.94 -7.70 20.11
CA ASN A 113 -9.13 -7.40 20.93
C ASN A 113 -9.52 -5.90 20.98
N HIS A 114 -8.86 -5.01 20.23
CA HIS A 114 -9.25 -3.60 20.20
C HIS A 114 -10.33 -3.35 19.14
N SER A 115 -11.58 -3.70 19.46
CA SER A 115 -12.76 -3.24 18.73
C SER A 115 -13.02 -1.76 19.07
N MET A 116 -12.18 -0.85 18.60
CA MET A 116 -12.48 0.58 18.68
C MET A 116 -13.49 0.96 17.60
N VAL A 117 -14.76 0.68 17.90
CA VAL A 117 -15.87 1.49 17.37
C VAL A 117 -15.80 2.84 18.10
N SER A 118 -14.86 3.70 17.69
CA SER A 118 -15.01 5.11 18.03
C SER A 118 -16.13 5.64 17.14
N LYS A 119 -17.25 5.96 17.77
CA LYS A 119 -18.35 6.74 17.21
C LYS A 119 -17.83 8.11 16.75
N PHE A 120 -17.14 8.17 15.61
CA PHE A 120 -16.97 9.43 14.89
C PHE A 120 -18.28 9.70 14.15
N ARG A 121 -19.25 10.31 14.86
CA ARG A 121 -20.28 11.12 14.19
C ARG A 121 -19.55 12.31 13.60
N ILE A 122 -19.18 12.22 12.33
CA ILE A 122 -18.87 13.41 11.54
C ILE A 122 -20.23 13.94 11.09
N TYR A 123 -20.72 14.97 11.76
CA TYR A 123 -21.73 15.84 11.18
C TYR A 123 -21.06 16.53 9.98
N ILE A 124 -21.50 16.18 8.78
CA ILE A 124 -21.18 16.94 7.57
C ILE A 124 -22.22 18.07 7.54
N MET A 125 -21.73 19.29 7.72
CA MET A 125 -22.45 20.53 7.42
C MET A 125 -21.89 21.09 6.13
#